data_AF-A0A554M842-F1
#
_entry.id   AF-A0A554M842-F1
#
_cell.length_a   1.000
_cell.length_b   1.000
_cell.length_c   1.000
_cell.angle_alpha   90.00
_cell.angle_beta   90.00
_cell.angle_gamma   90.00
#
_symmetry.space_group_name_H-M   'P 1'
#
loop_
_entity.id
_entity.type
_entity.pdbx_description
1 polymer ?
#
loop_
_entity_poly.entity_id
_entity_poly.type
_entity_poly.pdbx_seq_one_letter_code
_entity_poly.pdbx_strand_id
1 'polypeptide(L)'
;MPHKIILSITILFVLSCFFLAWSEQKQYQQGSNQWFLSFENPQNSDLSFVIENQGSAQTFHWEYWINEKKISQGDEKIKNAEKKFISIPFLSSDSISGKNSIKTSSDGKTSEIYKIF
;
A
#
# COMPACT_ATOMS: atom_id res chain seq x y z
N MET A 1 -5.29 9.91 50.39
CA MET A 1 -6.22 9.45 49.34
C MET A 1 -5.82 9.88 47.93
N PRO A 2 -5.54 11.16 47.60
CA PRO A 2 -5.24 11.57 46.22
C PRO A 2 -3.97 10.91 45.65
N HIS A 3 -2.95 10.69 46.49
CA HIS A 3 -1.71 10.01 46.09
C HIS A 3 -1.93 8.58 45.60
N LYS A 4 -2.91 7.86 46.16
CA LYS A 4 -3.25 6.49 45.73
C LYS A 4 -3.97 6.48 44.38
N ILE A 5 -4.80 7.50 44.13
CA ILE A 5 -5.52 7.68 42.86
C ILE A 5 -4.54 8.06 41.75
N ILE A 6 -3.64 9.01 42.02
CA ILE A 6 -2.60 9.43 41.08
C ILE A 6 -1.71 8.24 40.72
N LEU A 7 -1.25 7.47 41.72
CA LEU A 7 -0.43 6.27 41.49
C LEU A 7 -1.14 5.24 40.61
N SER A 8 -2.43 4.99 40.86
CA SER A 8 -3.24 4.05 40.07
C SER A 8 -3.35 4.48 38.60
N ILE A 9 -3.62 5.76 38.36
CA ILE A 9 -3.73 6.32 37.00
C ILE A 9 -2.38 6.24 36.28
N THR A 10 -1.27 6.54 36.97
CA THR A 10 0.07 6.42 36.37
C THR A 10 0.38 4.98 35.97
N ILE A 11 0.04 3.99 36.81
CA ILE A 11 0.25 2.57 36.49
C ILE A 11 -0.59 2.14 35.28
N LEU A 12 -1.88 2.52 35.24
CA LEU A 12 -2.75 2.27 34.10
C LEU A 12 -2.23 2.91 32.82
N PHE A 13 -1.72 4.15 32.91
CA PHE A 13 -1.13 4.84 31.77
C PHE A 13 0.10 4.12 31.23
N VAL A 14 1.03 3.74 32.10
CA VAL A 14 2.24 2.98 31.71
C VAL A 14 1.86 1.64 31.08
N LEU A 15 0.91 0.89 31.66
CA LEU A 15 0.41 -0.37 31.09
C LEU A 15 -0.19 -0.16 29.71
N SER A 16 -0.92 0.94 29.49
CA SER A 16 -1.51 1.25 28.18
C SER A 16 -0.44 1.53 27.12
N CYS A 17 0.63 2.27 27.47
CA CYS A 17 1.76 2.50 26.58
C CYS A 17 2.48 1.18 26.21
N PHE A 18 2.71 0.31 27.20
CA PHE A 18 3.32 -0.99 26.95
C PHE A 18 2.45 -1.88 26.05
N PHE A 19 1.15 -1.90 26.29
CA PHE A 19 0.20 -2.65 25.46
C PHE A 19 0.19 -2.13 24.03
N LEU A 20 0.18 -0.80 23.84
CA LEU A 20 0.21 -0.17 22.53
C LEU A 20 1.49 -0.52 21.77
N ALA A 21 2.66 -0.38 22.40
CA ALA A 21 3.95 -0.71 21.81
C ALA A 21 4.04 -2.20 21.43
N TRP A 22 3.54 -3.09 22.29
CA TRP A 22 3.51 -4.53 21.99
C TRP A 22 2.58 -4.86 20.81
N SER A 23 1.40 -4.24 20.75
CA SER A 23 0.46 -4.40 19.65
C SER A 23 1.05 -3.91 18.32
N GLU A 24 1.68 -2.73 18.32
CA GLU A 24 2.34 -2.15 17.15
C GLU A 24 3.45 -3.07 16.63
N GLN A 25 4.33 -3.54 17.53
CA GLN A 25 5.41 -4.45 17.16
C GLN A 25 4.89 -5.75 16.52
N LYS A 26 3.78 -6.30 17.04
CA LYS A 26 3.16 -7.51 16.47
C LYS A 26 2.57 -7.26 15.09
N GLN A 27 1.93 -6.10 14.88
CA GLN A 27 1.39 -5.71 13.57
C GLN A 27 2.51 -5.47 12.55
N TYR A 28 3.61 -4.87 12.98
CA TYR A 28 4.80 -4.66 12.15
C TYR A 28 5.46 -5.99 11.76
N GLN A 29 5.60 -6.93 12.71
CA GLN A 29 6.21 -8.24 12.44
C GLN A 29 5.36 -9.20 11.58
N GLN A 30 4.03 -9.01 11.52
CA GLN A 30 3.19 -9.71 10.52
C GLN A 30 3.49 -9.26 9.07
N GLY A 31 4.33 -8.24 8.89
CA GLY A 31 4.64 -7.59 7.62
C GLY A 31 5.86 -8.09 6.85
N SER A 32 6.36 -9.31 7.06
CA SER A 32 7.59 -9.80 6.38
C SER A 32 7.54 -9.78 4.83
N ASN A 33 6.34 -9.66 4.26
CA ASN A 33 6.08 -9.38 2.85
C ASN A 33 5.02 -8.27 2.73
N GLN A 34 5.37 -7.07 3.22
CA GLN A 34 4.58 -5.85 3.01
C GLN A 34 5.13 -5.07 1.83
N TRP A 35 4.20 -4.59 1.01
CA TRP A 35 4.46 -3.69 -0.09
C TRP A 35 3.24 -2.81 -0.26
N PHE A 36 3.45 -1.62 -0.80
CA PHE A 36 2.44 -0.60 -0.97
C PHE A 36 2.27 -0.27 -2.44
N LEU A 37 1.03 -0.01 -2.83
CA LEU A 37 0.64 0.39 -4.17
C LEU A 37 -0.10 1.72 -4.07
N SER A 38 0.36 2.72 -4.80
CA SER A 38 -0.22 4.07 -4.79
C SER A 38 -0.09 4.74 -6.15
N PHE A 39 -0.97 5.70 -6.44
CA PHE A 39 -0.79 6.58 -7.59
C PHE A 39 0.34 7.57 -7.32
N GLU A 40 1.14 7.87 -8.34
CA GLU A 40 2.18 8.90 -8.23
C GLU A 40 1.56 10.28 -7.99
N ASN A 41 0.51 10.62 -8.74
CA ASN A 41 -0.27 11.82 -8.54
C ASN A 41 -1.78 11.50 -8.50
N PRO A 42 -2.40 11.46 -7.31
CA PRO A 42 -3.81 11.14 -7.18
C PRO A 42 -4.74 12.22 -7.76
N GLN A 43 -4.26 13.44 -8.02
CA GLN A 43 -5.09 14.55 -8.53
C GLN A 43 -5.04 14.69 -10.06
N ASN A 44 -3.98 14.23 -10.72
CA ASN A 44 -3.81 14.40 -12.17
C ASN A 44 -4.50 13.29 -12.99
N SER A 45 -4.77 13.48 -14.28
CA SER A 45 -5.29 12.42 -15.16
C SER A 45 -4.30 11.29 -15.46
N ASP A 46 -3.05 11.43 -15.02
CA ASP A 46 -2.02 10.41 -15.10
C ASP A 46 -2.34 9.20 -14.19
N LEU A 47 -2.09 8.01 -14.74
CA LEU A 47 -2.27 6.72 -14.07
C LEU A 47 -0.93 6.07 -13.69
N SER A 48 0.16 6.81 -13.81
CA SER A 48 1.46 6.42 -13.28
C SER A 48 1.35 6.10 -11.79
N PHE A 49 2.00 5.02 -11.39
CA PHE A 49 1.86 4.44 -10.06
C PHE A 49 3.19 3.97 -9.51
N VAL A 50 3.22 3.76 -8.20
CA VAL A 50 4.38 3.36 -7.44
C VAL A 50 4.10 2.05 -6.73
N ILE A 51 5.05 1.13 -6.85
CA ILE A 51 5.13 -0.05 -5.99
C ILE A 51 6.31 0.16 -5.05
N GLU A 52 6.05 0.22 -3.74
CA GLU A 52 7.08 0.30 -2.71
C GLU A 52 7.18 -1.04 -1.98
N ASN A 53 8.34 -1.67 -2.04
CA ASN A 53 8.57 -2.97 -1.43
C ASN A 53 9.29 -2.81 -0.10
N GLN A 54 8.66 -3.25 0.98
CA GLN A 54 9.26 -3.32 2.32
C GLN A 54 9.44 -4.78 2.78
N GLY A 55 9.28 -5.74 1.86
CA GLY A 55 9.30 -7.16 2.10
C GLY A 55 10.44 -7.90 1.40
N SER A 56 10.37 -9.23 1.46
CA SER A 56 11.32 -10.13 0.79
C SER A 56 10.95 -10.48 -0.66
N ALA A 57 9.71 -10.18 -1.07
CA ALA A 57 9.23 -10.40 -2.42
C ALA A 57 10.11 -9.67 -3.44
N GLN A 58 10.44 -10.30 -4.57
CA GLN A 58 11.36 -9.71 -5.55
C GLN A 58 10.72 -9.41 -6.90
N THR A 59 9.61 -10.07 -7.22
CA THR A 59 8.94 -9.96 -8.53
C THR A 59 7.50 -9.57 -8.32
N PHE A 60 7.09 -8.52 -9.02
CA PHE A 60 5.75 -7.93 -8.93
C PHE A 60 5.14 -7.95 -10.31
N HIS A 61 4.02 -8.66 -10.46
CA HIS A 61 3.23 -8.64 -11.68
C HIS A 61 2.15 -7.58 -11.53
N TRP A 62 2.10 -6.62 -12.45
CA TRP A 62 1.09 -5.57 -12.45
C TRP A 62 0.23 -5.64 -13.70
N GLU A 63 -1.03 -5.23 -13.56
CA GLU A 63 -2.02 -5.20 -14.62
C GLU A 63 -2.82 -3.91 -14.53
N TYR A 64 -3.05 -3.28 -15.67
CA TYR A 64 -3.90 -2.12 -15.81
C TYR A 64 -5.18 -2.48 -16.56
N TRP A 65 -6.31 -2.06 -16.01
CA TRP A 65 -7.65 -2.38 -16.49
C TRP A 65 -8.51 -1.12 -16.62
N ILE A 66 -9.35 -1.08 -17.65
CA ILE A 66 -10.39 -0.07 -17.87
C ILE A 66 -11.71 -0.79 -18.06
N ASN A 67 -12.73 -0.49 -17.24
CA ASN A 67 -14.07 -1.07 -17.35
C ASN A 67 -14.04 -2.60 -17.57
N GLU A 68 -13.24 -3.30 -16.76
CA GLU A 68 -13.05 -4.77 -16.79
C GLU A 68 -12.26 -5.32 -17.99
N LYS A 69 -11.76 -4.47 -18.88
CA LYS A 69 -10.84 -4.87 -19.95
C LYS A 69 -9.39 -4.62 -19.53
N LYS A 70 -8.57 -5.67 -19.56
CA LYS A 70 -7.12 -5.55 -19.39
C LYS A 70 -6.53 -4.78 -20.58
N ILE A 71 -5.80 -3.72 -20.29
CA ILE A 71 -5.20 -2.82 -21.28
C ILE A 71 -3.70 -3.08 -21.41
N SER A 72 -3.00 -3.18 -20.28
CA SER A 72 -1.58 -3.48 -20.22
C SER A 72 -1.23 -4.28 -18.99
N GLN A 73 -0.05 -4.91 -19.01
CA GLN A 73 0.51 -5.64 -17.88
C GLN A 73 2.03 -5.66 -18.01
N GLY A 74 2.70 -5.96 -16.91
CA GLY A 74 4.14 -6.13 -16.90
C GLY A 74 4.62 -6.76 -15.61
N ASP A 75 5.91 -7.09 -15.60
CA ASP A 75 6.61 -7.64 -14.46
C ASP A 75 7.76 -6.72 -14.08
N GLU A 76 7.84 -6.38 -12.80
CA GLU A 76 8.90 -5.55 -12.26
C GLU A 76 9.66 -6.29 -11.17
N LYS A 77 10.99 -6.13 -11.18
CA LYS A 77 11.85 -6.61 -10.10
C LYS A 77 12.15 -5.45 -9.16
N ILE A 78 11.66 -5.55 -7.93
CA ILE A 78 11.76 -4.48 -6.92
C ILE A 78 12.41 -5.08 -5.69
N LYS A 79 13.58 -4.57 -5.31
CA LYS A 79 14.30 -5.11 -4.15
C LYS A 79 13.64 -4.65 -2.84
N ASN A 80 14.02 -5.30 -1.75
CA ASN A 80 13.63 -4.87 -0.41
C ASN A 80 14.07 -3.42 -0.17
N ALA A 81 13.17 -2.62 0.41
CA ALA A 81 13.30 -1.18 0.69
C ALA A 81 13.46 -0.32 -0.57
N GLU A 82 13.06 -0.83 -1.74
CA GLU A 82 13.07 -0.11 -3.01
C GLU A 82 11.64 0.28 -3.42
N LYS A 83 11.53 1.39 -4.14
CA LYS A 83 10.30 1.82 -4.80
C LYS A 83 10.52 1.91 -6.30
N LYS A 84 9.52 1.48 -7.08
CA LYS A 84 9.53 1.57 -8.54
C LYS A 84 8.37 2.40 -9.04
N PHE A 85 8.69 3.37 -9.88
CA PHE A 85 7.71 4.16 -10.62
C PHE A 85 7.42 3.47 -11.94
N ILE A 86 6.14 3.26 -12.22
CA ILE A 86 5.66 2.62 -13.44
C ILE A 86 4.77 3.63 -14.14
N SER A 87 5.23 4.11 -15.29
CA SER A 87 4.48 5.04 -16.11
C SER A 87 3.59 4.27 -17.07
N ILE A 88 2.30 4.52 -17.02
CA ILE A 88 1.34 4.02 -18.00
C ILE A 88 1.21 5.09 -19.08
N PRO A 89 1.51 4.79 -20.36
CA PRO A 89 1.40 5.78 -21.41
C PRO A 89 -0.02 6.36 -21.43
N PHE A 90 -0.11 7.69 -21.46
CA PHE A 90 -1.37 8.42 -21.49
C PHE A 90 -2.21 7.95 -22.68
N LEU A 91 -3.38 7.38 -22.39
CA LEU A 91 -4.41 7.12 -23.38
C LEU A 91 -5.22 8.40 -23.55
N SER A 92 -5.70 8.70 -24.76
CA SER A 92 -6.53 9.88 -25.00
C SER A 92 -7.74 9.91 -24.04
N SER A 93 -8.20 11.11 -23.64
CA SER A 93 -9.26 11.30 -22.63
C SER A 93 -10.53 10.46 -22.88
N ASP A 94 -10.89 10.29 -24.15
CA ASP A 94 -12.05 9.50 -24.56
C ASP A 94 -11.88 7.99 -24.28
N SER A 95 -10.64 7.54 -24.12
CA SER A 95 -10.26 6.15 -23.85
C SER A 95 -10.16 5.82 -22.36
N ILE A 96 -10.10 6.82 -21.47
CA ILE A 96 -9.92 6.64 -20.00
C ILE A 96 -11.27 6.75 -19.25
N SER A 97 -12.39 6.93 -19.96
CA SER A 97 -13.70 7.06 -19.31
C SER A 97 -14.08 5.80 -18.52
N GLY A 98 -14.43 5.98 -17.23
CA GLY A 98 -14.93 4.92 -16.36
C GLY A 98 -13.95 4.49 -15.25
N LYS A 99 -14.08 3.25 -14.79
CA LYS A 99 -13.27 2.71 -13.69
C LYS A 99 -11.92 2.25 -14.23
N ASN A 100 -10.86 2.93 -13.80
CA ASN A 100 -9.48 2.59 -14.08
C ASN A 100 -8.90 1.88 -12.85
N SER A 101 -8.40 0.66 -13.00
CA SER A 101 -7.83 -0.09 -11.87
C SER A 101 -6.46 -0.65 -12.20
N ILE A 102 -5.56 -0.56 -11.22
CA ILE A 102 -4.22 -1.14 -11.27
C ILE A 102 -4.18 -2.23 -10.22
N LYS A 103 -3.93 -3.46 -10.67
CA LYS A 103 -3.80 -4.63 -9.82
C LYS A 103 -2.34 -5.04 -9.82
N THR A 104 -1.76 -5.18 -8.63
CA THR A 104 -0.40 -5.71 -8.46
C THR A 104 -0.48 -6.99 -7.67
N SER A 105 0.33 -7.97 -8.05
CA SER A 105 0.41 -9.27 -7.39
C SER A 105 1.85 -9.68 -7.16
N SER A 106 2.11 -10.27 -5.99
CA SER A 106 3.42 -10.79 -5.62
C SER A 106 3.27 -11.78 -4.46
N ASP A 107 3.98 -12.90 -4.53
CA ASP A 107 3.97 -13.97 -3.51
C ASP A 107 2.57 -14.40 -3.06
N GLY A 108 1.64 -14.53 -4.01
CA GLY A 108 0.24 -14.93 -3.75
C GLY A 108 -0.64 -13.87 -3.09
N LYS A 109 -0.11 -12.66 -2.83
CA LYS A 109 -0.89 -11.50 -2.38
C LYS A 109 -1.21 -10.59 -3.57
N THR A 110 -2.37 -9.95 -3.51
CA THR A 110 -2.82 -8.99 -4.52
C THR A 110 -3.27 -7.70 -3.83
N SER A 111 -2.95 -6.56 -4.45
CA SER A 111 -3.45 -5.25 -4.05
C SER A 111 -4.00 -4.54 -5.28
N GLU A 112 -5.04 -3.74 -5.10
CA GLU A 112 -5.71 -3.00 -6.16
C GLU A 112 -5.89 -1.54 -5.73
N ILE A 113 -5.53 -0.62 -6.62
CA ILE A 113 -5.92 0.78 -6.53
C ILE A 113 -6.77 1.13 -7.74
N TYR A 114 -7.69 2.07 -7.57
CA TYR A 114 -8.55 2.51 -8.65
C TYR A 114 -8.74 4.01 -8.66
N LYS A 115 -9.03 4.53 -9.85
CA LYS A 115 -9.36 5.91 -10.10
C LYS A 115 -10.55 6.01 -11.03
N ILE A 116 -11.44 6.94 -10.72
CA ILE A 116 -12.62 7.24 -11.52
C ILE A 116 -12.44 8.67 -12.00
N PHE A 117 -12.59 8.86 -13.30
CA PHE A 117 -12.54 10.16 -13.96
C PHE A 117 -13.93 10.57 -14.43
#